data_AF-A0A163TM24-F1
#
_entry.id   AF-A0A163TM24-F1
#
_cell.length_a   1.000
_cell.length_b   1.000
_cell.length_c   1.000
_cell.angle_alpha   90.00
_cell.angle_beta   90.00
_cell.angle_gamma   90.00
#
_symmetry.space_group_name_H-M   'P 1'
#
loop_
_entity.id
_entity.type
_entity.pdbx_description
1 polymer ?
#
loop_
_entity_poly.entity_id
_entity_poly.type
_entity_poly.pdbx_seq_one_letter_code
_entity_poly.pdbx_strand_id
1 'polypeptide(L)'
;MGAGIEKCCCFIPLRLGTFLIALWFTIVYLLDATTGFLGLNGGIIGMFGSCFSSRKFAKVFSVIVWVNCTLSMLKYVICLALMISHRLDMTRSCLRSGFIGFTNSQTSITPAIIPDSPYYAPVRYPGTLNAHAASQTDCEASIKTFLITFGVVVFVVQVIQFYFATVVSAYASRLRNGARHHRLHDQQIKDFEESRYHMSTVY
;
A
#
# COMPACT_ATOMS: atom_id res chain seq x y z
N MET A 1 -17.63 -34.24 32.29
CA MET A 1 -16.45 -33.37 32.48
C MET A 1 -15.69 -33.35 31.17
N GLY A 2 -16.08 -32.48 30.24
CA GLY A 2 -15.45 -32.34 28.92
C GLY A 2 -14.45 -31.20 28.97
N ALA A 3 -13.17 -31.51 28.74
CA ALA A 3 -12.07 -30.56 28.78
C ALA A 3 -12.23 -29.47 27.71
N GLY A 4 -12.13 -28.20 28.12
CA GLY A 4 -12.22 -27.03 27.26
C GLY A 4 -10.96 -26.79 26.43
N ILE A 5 -10.91 -27.33 25.21
CA ILE A 5 -9.82 -27.10 24.24
C ILE A 5 -10.40 -26.89 22.82
N GLU A 6 -11.16 -25.80 22.56
CA GLU A 6 -11.63 -25.54 21.18
C GLU A 6 -11.49 -24.10 20.66
N LYS A 7 -10.91 -23.13 21.39
CA LYS A 7 -10.90 -21.72 20.91
C LYS A 7 -9.56 -20.97 20.91
N CYS A 8 -8.41 -21.65 21.03
CA CYS A 8 -7.11 -20.96 21.10
C CYS A 8 -6.17 -21.11 19.87
N CYS A 9 -6.46 -21.96 18.88
CA CYS A 9 -5.50 -22.23 17.78
C CYS A 9 -5.55 -21.24 16.60
N CYS A 10 -6.54 -20.34 16.50
CA CYS A 10 -6.60 -19.36 15.39
C CYS A 10 -5.99 -17.99 15.70
N PHE A 11 -5.51 -17.73 16.92
CA PHE A 11 -5.06 -16.39 17.31
C PHE A 11 -3.64 -16.05 16.84
N ILE A 12 -2.78 -17.07 16.70
CA ILE A 12 -1.36 -16.94 16.35
C ILE A 12 -1.13 -16.73 14.83
N PRO A 13 -1.76 -17.49 13.90
CA PRO A 13 -1.57 -17.24 12.46
C PRO A 13 -2.20 -15.91 12.00
N LEU A 14 -3.21 -15.44 12.73
CA LEU A 14 -4.00 -14.26 12.40
C LEU A 14 -3.30 -12.95 12.77
N ARG A 15 -2.63 -12.92 13.93
CA ARG A 15 -1.76 -11.79 14.34
C ARG A 15 -0.56 -11.64 13.43
N LEU A 16 0.03 -12.76 13.01
CA LEU A 16 1.14 -12.77 12.07
C LEU A 16 0.71 -12.22 10.71
N GLY A 17 -0.47 -12.61 10.19
CA GLY A 17 -1.02 -12.08 8.94
C GLY A 17 -1.25 -10.57 8.96
N THR A 18 -1.87 -10.02 10.00
CA THR A 18 -2.05 -8.56 10.13
C THR A 18 -0.72 -7.82 10.29
N PHE A 19 0.25 -8.41 10.98
CA PHE A 19 1.59 -7.84 11.12
C PHE A 19 2.34 -7.82 9.79
N LEU A 20 2.30 -8.91 9.01
CA LEU A 20 2.90 -8.98 7.69
C LEU A 20 2.26 -7.99 6.71
N ILE A 21 0.94 -7.81 6.77
CA ILE A 21 0.23 -6.81 5.96
C ILE A 21 0.63 -5.39 6.37
N ALA A 22 0.67 -5.09 7.67
CA ALA A 22 1.09 -3.79 8.16
C ALA A 22 2.55 -3.49 7.76
N LEU A 23 3.44 -4.47 7.89
CA LEU A 23 4.84 -4.38 7.49
C LEU A 23 4.99 -4.19 5.98
N TRP A 24 4.21 -4.90 5.16
CA TRP A 24 4.18 -4.70 3.71
C TRP A 24 3.80 -3.26 3.35
N PHE A 25 2.72 -2.75 3.93
CA PHE A 25 2.32 -1.36 3.72
C PHE A 25 3.41 -0.40 4.20
N THR A 26 4.01 -0.62 5.38
CA THR A 26 5.13 0.20 5.87
C THR A 26 6.30 0.22 4.88
N ILE A 27 6.73 -0.94 4.35
CA ILE A 27 7.81 -1.01 3.36
C ILE A 27 7.46 -0.23 2.09
N VAL A 28 6.26 -0.44 1.54
CA VAL A 28 5.82 0.25 0.32
C VAL A 28 5.76 1.77 0.52
N TYR A 29 5.25 2.23 1.68
CA TYR A 29 5.19 3.67 1.97
C TYR A 29 6.53 4.29 2.37
N LEU A 30 7.49 3.49 2.84
CA LEU A 30 8.85 3.95 3.14
C LEU A 30 9.64 4.16 1.84
N LEU A 31 9.43 3.30 0.85
CA LEU A 31 9.96 3.50 -0.51
C LEU A 31 9.36 4.72 -1.21
N ASP A 32 8.13 5.09 -0.86
CA ASP A 32 7.44 6.25 -1.40
C ASP A 32 7.71 7.52 -0.57
N ALA A 33 8.86 8.17 -0.85
CA ALA A 33 9.37 9.34 -0.12
C ALA A 33 8.37 10.50 0.03
N THR A 34 7.36 10.60 -0.84
CA THR A 34 6.34 11.65 -0.81
C THR A 34 5.19 11.40 0.17
N THR A 35 4.99 10.16 0.62
CA THR A 35 3.91 9.74 1.53
C THR A 35 4.39 9.30 2.91
N GLY A 36 5.70 9.37 3.17
CA GLY A 36 6.33 8.86 4.39
C GLY A 36 5.65 9.30 5.69
N PHE A 37 5.11 10.52 5.75
CA PHE A 37 4.43 11.03 6.95
C PHE A 37 3.07 10.34 7.24
N LEU A 38 2.24 10.08 6.22
CA LEU A 38 0.96 9.36 6.37
C LEU A 38 1.19 7.84 6.52
N GLY A 39 2.19 7.29 5.83
CA GLY A 39 2.57 5.88 5.90
C GLY A 39 3.15 5.45 7.24
N LEU A 40 3.98 6.29 7.86
CA LEU A 40 4.53 6.05 9.21
C LEU A 40 3.41 6.04 10.26
N ASN A 41 2.52 7.03 10.24
CA ASN A 41 1.40 7.09 11.18
C ASN A 41 0.42 5.91 11.00
N GLY A 42 0.11 5.52 9.77
CA GLY A 42 -0.72 4.34 9.48
C GLY A 42 -0.08 3.01 9.88
N GLY A 43 1.23 2.86 9.65
CA GLY A 43 2.02 1.70 10.06
C GLY A 43 2.10 1.54 11.58
N ILE A 44 2.33 2.65 12.29
CA ILE A 44 2.32 2.69 13.75
C ILE A 44 0.93 2.30 14.29
N ILE A 45 -0.16 2.85 13.74
CA ILE A 45 -1.52 2.47 14.15
C ILE A 45 -1.81 0.98 13.87
N GLY A 46 -1.32 0.43 12.75
CA GLY A 46 -1.43 -0.99 12.42
C GLY A 46 -0.64 -1.91 13.37
N MET A 47 0.57 -1.50 13.74
CA MET A 47 1.41 -2.21 14.72
C MET A 47 0.82 -2.14 16.13
N PHE A 48 0.39 -0.97 16.59
CA PHE A 48 -0.29 -0.81 17.88
C PHE A 48 -1.64 -1.54 17.94
N GLY A 49 -2.40 -1.56 16.82
CA GLY A 49 -3.63 -2.33 16.69
C GLY A 49 -3.43 -3.85 16.69
N SER A 50 -2.25 -4.34 16.29
CA SER A 50 -1.89 -5.76 16.37
C SER A 50 -1.58 -6.20 17.80
N CYS A 51 -1.01 -5.30 18.62
CA CYS A 51 -0.77 -5.52 20.04
C CYS A 51 -2.07 -5.51 20.86
N PHE A 52 -2.97 -4.55 20.59
CA PHE A 52 -4.26 -4.44 21.27
C PHE A 52 -5.37 -5.08 20.44
N SER A 53 -5.67 -6.35 20.72
CA SER A 53 -6.73 -7.17 20.11
C SER A 53 -8.16 -6.65 20.39
N SER A 54 -8.45 -5.37 20.12
CA SER A 54 -9.77 -4.79 20.27
C SER A 54 -10.53 -4.86 18.94
N ARG A 55 -11.79 -5.28 19.04
CA ARG A 55 -12.72 -5.39 17.92
C ARG A 55 -12.97 -4.06 17.20
N LYS A 56 -12.82 -2.93 17.93
CA LYS A 56 -12.93 -1.58 17.37
C LYS A 56 -11.71 -1.25 16.50
N PHE A 57 -10.51 -1.68 16.91
CA PHE A 57 -9.29 -1.48 16.13
C PHE A 57 -9.30 -2.23 14.80
N ALA A 58 -9.84 -3.46 14.75
CA ALA A 58 -9.93 -4.21 13.49
C ALA A 58 -10.80 -3.52 12.42
N LYS A 59 -11.90 -2.87 12.82
CA LYS A 59 -12.72 -2.06 11.90
C LYS A 59 -12.01 -0.80 11.44
N VAL A 60 -11.42 -0.06 12.37
CA VAL A 60 -10.68 1.18 12.06
C VAL A 60 -9.52 0.87 11.12
N PHE A 61 -8.78 -0.21 11.38
CA PHE A 61 -7.71 -0.69 10.53
C PHE A 61 -8.21 -1.05 9.12
N SER A 62 -9.32 -1.78 9.00
CA SER A 62 -9.91 -2.09 7.69
C SER A 62 -10.28 -0.82 6.91
N VAL A 63 -10.83 0.20 7.57
CA VAL A 63 -11.18 1.47 6.91
C VAL A 63 -9.91 2.21 6.49
N ILE A 64 -8.89 2.28 7.35
CA ILE A 64 -7.60 2.92 7.04
C ILE A 64 -6.95 2.25 5.82
N VAL A 65 -6.91 0.91 5.77
CA VAL A 65 -6.34 0.17 4.63
C VAL A 65 -7.08 0.49 3.33
N TRP A 66 -8.41 0.57 3.36
CA TRP A 66 -9.20 0.94 2.17
C TRP A 66 -8.95 2.38 1.72
N VAL A 67 -8.95 3.33 2.65
CA VAL A 67 -8.66 4.75 2.36
C VAL A 67 -7.25 4.90 1.77
N ASN A 68 -6.28 4.16 2.31
CA ASN A 68 -4.91 4.23 1.82
C ASN A 68 -4.75 3.58 0.44
N CYS A 69 -5.45 2.46 0.20
CA CYS A 69 -5.50 1.81 -1.10
C CYS A 69 -6.12 2.73 -2.18
N THR A 70 -7.21 3.44 -1.86
CA THR A 70 -7.86 4.36 -2.81
C THR A 70 -7.01 5.60 -3.09
N LEU A 71 -6.41 6.20 -2.06
CA LEU A 71 -5.48 7.32 -2.22
C LEU A 71 -4.25 6.94 -3.05
N SER A 72 -3.70 5.75 -2.79
CA SER A 72 -2.58 5.21 -3.56
C SER A 72 -2.94 5.01 -5.04
N MET A 73 -4.10 4.40 -5.33
CA MET A 73 -4.60 4.25 -6.70
C MET A 73 -4.76 5.60 -7.40
N LEU A 74 -5.40 6.57 -6.75
CA LEU A 74 -5.63 7.89 -7.31
C LEU A 74 -4.31 8.62 -7.59
N LYS A 75 -3.35 8.54 -6.67
CA LYS A 75 -2.01 9.07 -6.85
C LYS A 75 -1.32 8.47 -8.08
N TYR A 76 -1.30 7.14 -8.20
CA TYR A 76 -0.63 6.50 -9.33
C TYR A 76 -1.27 6.85 -10.67
N VAL A 77 -2.59 6.94 -10.73
CA VAL A 77 -3.30 7.39 -11.94
C VAL A 77 -2.92 8.83 -12.29
N ILE A 78 -2.88 9.74 -11.31
CA ILE A 78 -2.46 11.13 -11.53
C ILE A 78 -1.01 11.20 -11.98
N CYS A 79 -0.09 10.49 -11.31
CA CYS A 79 1.32 10.46 -11.69
C CYS A 79 1.50 9.93 -13.12
N LEU A 80 0.79 8.86 -13.48
CA LEU A 80 0.85 8.29 -14.83
C LEU A 80 0.27 9.27 -15.86
N ALA A 81 -0.85 9.93 -15.56
CA ALA A 81 -1.44 10.95 -16.43
C ALA A 81 -0.49 12.15 -16.66
N LEU A 82 0.14 12.65 -15.58
CA LEU A 82 1.11 13.75 -15.66
C LEU A 82 2.37 13.36 -16.45
N MET A 83 2.84 12.12 -16.28
CA MET A 83 3.96 11.60 -17.05
C MET A 83 3.64 11.48 -18.54
N ILE A 84 2.41 11.11 -18.89
CA ILE A 84 1.97 11.07 -20.29
C ILE A 84 1.81 12.50 -20.85
N SER A 85 1.23 13.43 -20.09
CA SER A 85 1.00 14.80 -20.56
C SER A 85 2.30 15.56 -20.76
N HIS A 86 3.26 15.42 -19.85
CA HIS A 86 4.58 16.06 -19.89
C HIS A 86 5.66 15.18 -20.52
N ARG A 87 5.29 14.24 -21.40
CA ARG A 87 6.25 13.34 -22.06
C ARG A 87 7.36 14.10 -22.80
N LEU A 88 7.03 15.23 -23.43
CA LEU A 88 7.97 16.03 -24.21
C LEU A 88 9.02 16.71 -23.33
N ASP A 89 8.61 17.21 -22.16
CA ASP A 89 9.51 17.84 -21.19
C ASP A 89 10.46 16.80 -20.58
N MET A 90 9.97 15.57 -20.37
CA MET A 90 10.82 14.45 -19.95
C MET A 90 11.83 14.06 -21.02
N THR A 91 11.46 14.01 -22.30
CA THR A 91 12.41 13.74 -23.39
C THR A 91 13.47 14.83 -23.49
N ARG A 92 13.09 16.09 -23.34
CA ARG A 92 14.03 17.21 -23.32
C ARG A 92 14.98 17.15 -22.12
N SER A 93 14.45 16.76 -20.96
CA SER A 93 15.26 16.56 -19.74
C SER A 93 16.23 15.40 -19.91
N CYS A 94 15.79 14.27 -20.47
CA CYS A 94 16.63 13.12 -20.79
C CYS A 94 17.80 13.49 -21.72
N LEU A 95 17.55 14.32 -22.73
CA LEU A 95 18.62 14.80 -23.63
C LEU A 95 19.68 15.67 -22.91
N ARG A 96 19.30 16.31 -21.80
CA ARG A 96 20.16 17.23 -21.05
C ARG A 96 20.89 16.57 -19.89
N SER A 97 20.20 15.70 -19.14
CA SER A 97 20.69 15.08 -17.90
C SER A 97 20.93 13.58 -18.02
N GLY A 98 20.66 12.98 -19.18
CA GLY A 98 20.68 11.55 -19.38
C GLY A 98 19.57 10.83 -18.62
N PHE A 99 19.51 9.52 -18.78
CA PHE A 99 18.56 8.65 -18.11
C PHE A 99 19.29 7.71 -17.17
N ILE A 100 18.86 7.63 -15.90
CA ILE A 100 19.43 6.70 -14.92
C ILE A 100 18.92 5.30 -15.27
N GLY A 101 19.83 4.35 -15.47
CA GLY A 101 19.49 2.97 -15.78
C GLY A 101 20.50 1.99 -15.20
N PHE A 102 20.19 0.69 -15.24
CA PHE A 102 21.07 -0.35 -14.71
C PHE A 102 22.46 -0.37 -15.34
N THR A 103 22.59 0.10 -16.59
CA THR A 103 23.84 0.22 -17.34
C THR A 103 24.45 1.62 -17.28
N ASN A 104 23.79 2.57 -16.61
CA ASN A 104 24.14 3.99 -16.57
C ASN A 104 23.99 4.53 -15.14
N SER A 105 24.99 4.24 -14.29
CA SER A 105 25.07 4.74 -12.92
C SER A 105 25.47 6.21 -12.88
N GLN A 106 24.89 6.98 -11.94
CA GLN A 106 25.17 8.40 -11.78
C GLN A 106 26.57 8.68 -11.26
N THR A 107 27.40 9.26 -12.13
CA THR A 107 28.65 9.92 -11.76
C THR A 107 28.37 11.42 -11.59
N SER A 108 28.41 11.89 -10.34
CA SER A 108 28.15 13.29 -10.02
C SER A 108 29.33 14.16 -10.46
N ILE A 109 29.14 14.98 -11.49
CA ILE A 109 30.06 16.08 -11.81
C ILE A 109 29.57 17.35 -11.11
N THR A 110 30.28 17.77 -10.08
CA THR A 110 30.20 19.12 -9.52
C THR A 110 31.27 20.01 -10.14
N PRO A 111 30.96 21.19 -10.71
CA PRO A 111 29.67 21.73 -11.09
C PRO A 111 29.47 21.73 -12.63
N ALA A 112 28.44 21.05 -13.12
CA ALA A 112 27.99 21.21 -14.51
C ALA A 112 26.89 22.30 -14.55
N ILE A 113 27.26 23.55 -14.84
CA ILE A 113 26.30 24.56 -15.26
C ILE A 113 25.85 24.14 -16.66
N ILE A 114 24.71 23.48 -16.76
CA ILE A 114 24.13 23.14 -18.06
C ILE A 114 23.31 24.35 -18.51
N PRO A 115 23.68 25.08 -19.58
CA PRO A 115 22.90 26.22 -20.03
C PRO A 115 21.54 25.77 -20.59
N ASP A 116 20.47 26.46 -20.19
CA ASP A 116 19.10 26.21 -20.66
C ASP A 116 18.80 27.13 -21.85
N SER A 117 19.37 26.81 -23.01
CA SER A 117 19.14 27.59 -24.22
C SER A 117 18.49 26.72 -25.30
N PRO A 118 17.48 27.23 -26.01
CA PRO A 118 16.88 26.51 -27.15
C PRO A 118 17.79 26.51 -28.39
N TYR A 119 18.88 27.29 -28.38
CA TYR A 119 19.75 27.51 -29.54
C TYR A 119 21.02 26.66 -29.54
N TYR A 120 21.45 26.15 -28.39
CA TYR A 120 22.67 25.36 -28.26
C TYR A 120 22.36 23.93 -27.81
N ALA A 121 22.97 22.95 -28.47
CA ALA A 121 22.92 21.56 -28.03
C ALA A 121 23.70 21.40 -26.71
N PRO A 122 23.17 20.63 -25.73
CA PRO A 122 23.86 20.42 -24.46
C PRO A 122 25.20 19.72 -24.67
N VAL A 123 26.25 20.25 -24.04
CA VAL A 123 27.61 19.70 -24.10
C VAL A 123 27.63 18.33 -23.41
N ARG A 124 28.15 17.32 -24.10
CA ARG A 124 28.24 15.93 -23.64
C ARG A 124 29.59 15.70 -22.99
N TYR A 125 29.60 15.17 -21.77
CA TYR A 125 30.82 14.81 -21.07
C TYR A 125 30.98 13.29 -21.06
N PRO A 126 32.12 12.74 -21.52
CA PRO A 126 32.38 11.31 -21.43
C PRO A 126 32.38 10.86 -19.96
N GLY A 127 31.80 9.68 -19.69
CA GLY A 127 31.69 9.16 -18.32
C GLY A 127 30.58 9.78 -17.46
N THR A 128 29.68 10.58 -18.05
CA THR A 128 28.45 11.09 -17.40
C THR A 128 27.19 10.42 -17.91
N LEU A 129 26.08 10.59 -17.20
CA LEU A 129 24.76 10.17 -17.68
C LEU A 129 24.42 10.69 -19.09
N ASN A 130 24.92 11.87 -19.44
CA ASN A 130 24.67 12.53 -20.72
C ASN A 130 25.42 11.87 -21.88
N ALA A 131 26.41 11.01 -21.59
CA ALA A 131 27.20 10.33 -22.62
C ALA A 131 26.37 9.34 -23.45
N HIS A 132 25.32 8.75 -22.85
CA HIS A 132 24.47 7.74 -23.47
C HIS A 132 23.15 8.30 -24.04
N ALA A 133 22.86 9.59 -23.84
CA ALA A 133 21.72 10.27 -24.48
C ALA A 133 22.10 10.74 -25.90
N ALA A 134 22.55 9.80 -26.74
CA ALA A 134 23.20 10.10 -28.02
C ALA A 134 22.22 10.63 -29.08
N SER A 135 20.94 10.25 -29.02
CA SER A 135 19.91 10.67 -29.97
C SER A 135 18.53 10.85 -29.31
N GLN A 136 17.67 11.67 -29.93
CA GLN A 136 16.27 11.86 -29.50
C GLN A 136 15.50 10.54 -29.51
N THR A 137 15.80 9.66 -30.46
CA THR A 137 15.19 8.32 -30.59
C THR A 137 15.55 7.41 -29.41
N ASP A 138 16.78 7.48 -28.89
CA ASP A 138 17.20 6.67 -27.74
C ASP A 138 16.52 7.12 -26.44
N CYS A 139 16.37 8.43 -26.23
CA CYS A 139 15.65 8.97 -25.09
C CYS A 139 14.15 8.65 -25.15
N GLU A 140 13.53 8.75 -26.34
CA GLU A 140 12.13 8.38 -26.51
C GLU A 140 11.90 6.89 -26.25
N ALA A 141 12.77 6.01 -26.75
CA ALA A 141 12.72 4.59 -26.47
C ALA A 141 12.88 4.28 -24.97
N SER A 142 13.84 4.94 -24.31
CA SER A 142 14.12 4.75 -22.88
C SER A 142 12.95 5.19 -22.00
N ILE A 143 12.37 6.37 -22.28
CA ILE A 143 11.20 6.88 -21.56
C ILE A 143 9.98 5.98 -21.80
N LYS A 144 9.77 5.51 -23.03
CA LYS A 144 8.67 4.59 -23.34
C LYS A 144 8.80 3.28 -22.57
N THR A 145 9.98 2.67 -22.56
CA THR A 145 10.26 1.45 -21.79
C THR A 145 10.09 1.69 -20.29
N PHE A 146 10.54 2.83 -19.78
CA PHE A 146 10.34 3.21 -18.38
C PHE A 146 8.86 3.33 -18.03
N LEU A 147 8.05 4.04 -18.82
CA LEU A 147 6.62 4.20 -18.57
C LEU A 147 5.87 2.87 -18.57
N ILE A 148 6.20 1.98 -19.51
CA ILE A 148 5.60 0.64 -19.57
C ILE A 148 6.00 -0.17 -18.34
N THR A 149 7.30 -0.21 -18.02
CA THR A 149 7.81 -1.00 -16.90
C THR A 149 7.26 -0.49 -15.57
N PHE A 150 7.27 0.82 -15.36
CA PHE A 150 6.70 1.47 -14.18
C PHE A 150 5.20 1.18 -14.06
N GLY A 151 4.46 1.31 -15.16
CA GLY A 151 3.02 1.00 -15.19
C GLY A 151 2.71 -0.44 -14.79
N VAL A 152 3.46 -1.41 -15.32
CA VAL A 152 3.30 -2.83 -14.98
C VAL A 152 3.63 -3.11 -13.52
N VAL A 153 4.76 -2.61 -13.03
CA VAL A 153 5.19 -2.82 -11.64
C VAL A 153 4.17 -2.22 -10.66
N VAL A 154 3.74 -0.98 -10.90
CA VAL A 154 2.72 -0.31 -10.08
C VAL A 154 1.41 -1.09 -10.13
N PHE A 155 0.96 -1.54 -11.31
CA PHE A 155 -0.26 -2.32 -11.44
C PHE A 155 -0.23 -3.60 -10.58
N VAL A 156 0.86 -4.36 -10.63
CA VAL A 156 1.03 -5.57 -9.80
C VAL A 156 0.98 -5.25 -8.32
N VAL A 157 1.68 -4.20 -7.88
CA VAL A 157 1.65 -3.74 -6.48
C VAL A 157 0.22 -3.37 -6.06
N GLN A 158 -0.53 -2.66 -6.91
CA GLN A 158 -1.90 -2.27 -6.61
C GLN A 158 -2.87 -3.46 -6.55
N VAL A 159 -2.70 -4.46 -7.42
CA VAL A 159 -3.49 -5.70 -7.35
C VAL A 159 -3.25 -6.42 -6.03
N ILE A 160 -1.99 -6.51 -5.59
CA ILE A 160 -1.62 -7.11 -4.30
C ILE A 160 -2.21 -6.30 -3.13
N GLN A 161 -2.12 -4.97 -3.15
CA GLN A 161 -2.71 -4.12 -2.12
C GLN A 161 -4.24 -4.27 -2.05
N PHE A 162 -4.90 -4.33 -3.20
CA PHE A 162 -6.34 -4.53 -3.28
C PHE A 162 -6.74 -5.90 -2.71
N TYR A 163 -5.98 -6.96 -3.04
CA TYR A 163 -6.17 -8.28 -2.45
C TYR A 163 -6.10 -8.21 -0.92
N PHE A 164 -5.06 -7.60 -0.34
CA PHE A 164 -4.96 -7.47 1.11
C PHE A 164 -6.11 -6.64 1.72
N ALA A 165 -6.55 -5.56 1.07
CA ALA A 165 -7.69 -4.77 1.52
C ALA A 165 -9.00 -5.59 1.56
N THR A 166 -9.23 -6.46 0.57
CA THR A 166 -10.39 -7.36 0.56
C THR A 166 -10.32 -8.43 1.66
N VAL A 167 -9.14 -9.02 1.90
CA VAL A 167 -8.94 -10.01 2.97
C VAL A 167 -9.18 -9.41 4.34
N VAL A 168 -8.64 -8.22 4.61
CA VAL A 168 -8.84 -7.50 5.88
C VAL A 168 -10.31 -7.11 6.07
N SER A 169 -10.99 -6.68 5.01
CA SER A 169 -12.43 -6.36 5.06
C SER A 169 -13.30 -7.58 5.35
N ALA A 170 -13.04 -8.69 4.65
CA ALA A 170 -13.73 -9.96 4.90
C ALA A 170 -13.51 -10.44 6.35
N TYR A 171 -12.30 -10.28 6.87
CA TYR A 171 -11.97 -10.59 8.26
C TYR A 171 -12.74 -9.71 9.26
N ALA A 172 -12.76 -8.39 9.07
CA ALA A 172 -13.51 -7.47 9.92
C ALA A 172 -15.02 -7.79 9.91
N SER A 173 -15.56 -8.23 8.76
CA SER A 173 -16.95 -8.68 8.63
C SER A 173 -17.22 -9.98 9.40
N ARG A 174 -16.33 -10.98 9.31
CA ARG A 174 -16.44 -12.25 10.04
C ARG A 174 -16.42 -12.05 11.56
N LEU A 175 -15.51 -11.20 12.07
CA LEU A 175 -15.46 -10.85 13.49
C LEU A 175 -16.78 -10.22 13.98
N ARG A 176 -17.43 -9.40 13.15
CA ARG A 176 -18.72 -8.79 13.47
C ARG A 176 -19.83 -9.84 13.59
N ASN A 177 -19.89 -10.76 12.64
CA ASN A 177 -20.95 -11.76 12.58
C ASN A 177 -20.80 -12.84 13.66
N GLY A 178 -19.57 -13.29 13.95
CA GLY A 178 -19.30 -14.25 15.02
C GLY A 178 -19.70 -13.74 16.42
N ALA A 179 -19.52 -12.45 16.69
CA ALA A 179 -19.95 -11.84 17.95
C ALA A 179 -21.48 -11.69 18.05
N ARG A 180 -22.17 -11.54 16.92
CA ARG A 180 -23.64 -11.45 16.88
C ARG A 180 -24.28 -12.77 17.29
N HIS A 181 -23.72 -13.90 16.83
CA HIS A 181 -24.20 -15.23 17.20
C HIS A 181 -24.05 -15.54 18.69
N HIS A 182 -22.92 -15.15 19.29
CA HIS A 182 -22.72 -15.32 20.74
C HIS A 182 -23.70 -14.49 21.57
N ARG A 183 -23.94 -13.22 21.18
CA ARG A 183 -24.91 -12.37 21.87
C ARG A 183 -26.34 -12.88 21.75
N LEU A 184 -26.73 -13.40 20.58
CA LEU A 184 -28.05 -14.01 20.37
C LEU A 184 -28.23 -15.28 21.21
N HIS A 185 -27.19 -16.10 21.31
CA HIS A 185 -27.19 -17.31 22.14
C HIS A 185 -27.32 -16.98 23.64
N ASP A 186 -26.58 -15.98 24.14
CA ASP A 186 -26.69 -15.54 25.53
C ASP A 186 -28.07 -14.93 25.83
N GLN A 187 -28.67 -14.21 24.87
CA GLN A 187 -30.04 -13.72 25.01
C GLN A 187 -31.05 -14.86 25.06
N GLN A 188 -30.94 -15.84 24.17
CA GLN A 188 -31.84 -17.00 24.19
C GLN A 188 -31.75 -17.79 25.50
N ILE A 189 -30.56 -18.00 26.05
CA ILE A 189 -30.40 -18.68 27.35
C ILE A 189 -31.11 -17.89 28.46
N LYS A 190 -30.96 -16.57 28.47
CA LYS A 190 -31.61 -15.73 29.47
C LYS A 190 -33.14 -15.79 29.35
N ASP A 191 -33.68 -15.75 28.14
CA ASP A 191 -35.13 -15.88 27.89
C ASP A 191 -35.65 -17.28 28.31
N PHE A 192 -34.85 -18.34 28.10
CA PHE A 192 -35.15 -19.69 28.58
C PHE A 192 -35.12 -19.83 30.10
N GLU A 193 -34.22 -19.12 30.80
CA GLU A 193 -34.20 -19.10 32.26
C GLU A 193 -35.40 -18.34 32.82
N GLU A 194 -35.71 -17.16 32.28
CA GLU A 194 -36.82 -16.31 32.72
C GLU A 194 -38.19 -17.01 32.55
N SER A 195 -38.41 -17.69 31.43
CA SER A 195 -39.61 -18.52 31.22
C SER A 195 -39.72 -19.69 32.21
N ARG A 196 -38.60 -20.29 32.64
CA ARG A 196 -38.61 -21.35 33.66
C ARG A 196 -39.06 -20.84 35.03
N TYR A 197 -38.66 -19.63 35.43
CA TYR A 197 -39.08 -19.04 36.71
C TYR A 197 -40.59 -18.74 36.71
N HIS A 198 -41.15 -18.26 35.60
CA HIS A 198 -42.59 -18.01 35.47
C HIS A 198 -43.47 -19.26 35.55
N MET A 199 -42.96 -20.44 35.15
CA MET A 199 -43.68 -21.71 35.34
C MET A 199 -43.64 -22.24 36.77
N SER A 200 -42.67 -21.79 37.59
CA SER A 200 -42.49 -22.28 38.96
C SER A 200 -43.30 -21.54 40.03
N THR A 201 -43.87 -20.37 39.70
CA THR A 201 -44.63 -19.52 40.64
C THR A 201 -46.15 -19.72 40.57
N VAL A 202 -46.62 -20.72 39.82
CA VAL A 202 -48.04 -21.07 39.70
C VAL A 202 -48.31 -22.31 40.55
N TYR A 203 -48.12 -22.22 41.87
CA TYR A 203 -48.63 -23.15 42.87
C TYR A 203 -48.83 -22.42 44.20
#